data_AF-A0A961I1G7-F1
#
_entry.id   AF-A0A961I1G7-F1
#
_cell.length_a   1.000
_cell.length_b   1.000
_cell.length_c   1.000
_cell.angle_alpha   90.00
_cell.angle_beta   90.00
_cell.angle_gamma   90.00
#
_symmetry.space_group_name_H-M   'P 1'
#
loop_
_entity.id
_entity.type
_entity.pdbx_description
1 polymer ?
#
loop_
_entity_poly.entity_id
_entity_poly.type
_entity_poly.pdbx_seq_one_letter_code
_entity_poly.pdbx_strand_id
1 'polypeptide(L)'
;MPALLDTVDPTGLEEFSVVFTDRSLNHMSAVFQQVMRDISEMLRDVYAAEAVAIVPGGGTYAMESVARQFARGADVLVVRNGWFSYRWSQILETGGLTGQATVMKARQTGNARPSPFAPAPI
;
A
#
# COMPACT_ATOMS: atom_id res chain seq x y z
N MET A 1 33.92 -19.86 1.95
CA MET A 1 34.37 -18.94 3.00
C MET A 1 33.12 -18.44 3.71
N PRO A 2 32.94 -18.63 5.02
CA PRO A 2 31.73 -18.13 5.69
C PRO A 2 31.50 -16.65 5.38
N ALA A 3 30.24 -16.20 5.40
CA ALA A 3 29.89 -14.79 5.20
C ALA A 3 30.83 -13.89 6.01
N LEU A 4 31.28 -12.78 5.42
CA LEU A 4 32.23 -11.86 6.03
C LEU A 4 31.70 -11.24 7.34
N LEU A 5 30.37 -11.23 7.49
CA LEU A 5 29.63 -10.86 8.69
C LEU A 5 28.71 -12.01 9.13
N ASP A 6 28.76 -12.38 10.40
CA ASP A 6 27.97 -13.46 11.02
C ASP A 6 26.68 -12.97 11.70
N THR A 7 26.30 -11.71 11.50
CA THR A 7 25.20 -11.07 12.23
C THR A 7 23.86 -11.08 11.50
N VAL A 8 23.85 -11.28 10.17
CA VAL A 8 22.66 -11.08 9.33
C VAL A 8 21.97 -12.40 8.97
N ASP A 9 22.71 -13.39 8.49
CA ASP A 9 22.21 -14.74 8.21
C ASP A 9 23.31 -15.79 8.51
N PRO A 10 23.65 -16.02 9.80
CA PRO A 10 24.82 -16.80 10.22
C PRO A 10 24.82 -18.25 9.73
N THR A 11 23.63 -18.80 9.49
CA THR A 11 23.44 -20.18 9.01
C THR A 11 23.03 -20.25 7.54
N GLY A 12 23.03 -19.11 6.85
CA GLY A 12 22.65 -18.96 5.45
C GLY A 12 23.71 -19.42 4.47
N LEU A 13 23.40 -19.25 3.18
CA LEU A 13 24.36 -19.47 2.10
C LEU A 13 25.33 -18.28 2.00
N GLU A 14 26.50 -18.51 1.40
CA GLU A 14 27.44 -17.42 1.10
C GLU A 14 26.82 -16.44 0.09
N GLU A 15 26.89 -15.14 0.38
CA GLU A 15 26.22 -14.10 -0.41
C GLU A 15 27.04 -13.72 -1.65
N PHE A 16 26.69 -14.32 -2.78
CA PHE A 16 27.22 -14.02 -4.12
C PHE A 16 26.14 -13.57 -5.11
N SER A 17 24.95 -13.20 -4.62
CA SER A 17 23.89 -12.69 -5.49
C SER A 17 24.23 -11.28 -5.99
N VAL A 18 23.54 -10.88 -7.06
CA VAL A 18 23.69 -9.54 -7.66
C VAL A 18 22.78 -8.50 -7.02
N VAL A 19 21.99 -8.90 -6.01
CA VAL A 19 20.92 -8.06 -5.43
C VAL A 19 21.21 -7.63 -3.99
N PHE A 20 22.08 -8.33 -3.26
CA PHE A 20 22.43 -8.02 -1.88
C PHE A 20 23.92 -8.13 -1.61
N THR A 21 24.32 -7.67 -0.43
CA THR A 21 25.60 -7.96 0.20
C THR A 21 25.34 -8.60 1.56
N ASP A 22 26.38 -9.11 2.20
CA ASP A 22 26.34 -9.69 3.56
C ASP A 22 25.88 -8.73 4.68
N ARG A 23 25.61 -7.45 4.36
CA ARG A 23 25.07 -6.44 5.28
C ARG A 23 23.54 -6.40 5.34
N SER A 24 22.86 -7.19 4.53
CA SER A 24 21.39 -7.17 4.41
C SER A 24 20.86 -8.58 4.23
N LEU A 25 19.72 -8.87 4.85
CA LEU A 25 19.10 -10.18 4.72
C LEU A 25 18.57 -10.38 3.29
N ASN A 26 19.06 -11.41 2.62
CA ASN A 26 18.65 -11.73 1.26
C ASN A 26 17.18 -12.15 1.22
N HIS A 27 16.37 -11.57 0.32
CA HIS A 27 14.95 -11.90 0.21
C HIS A 27 14.68 -13.35 -0.22
N MET A 28 15.69 -14.04 -0.78
CA MET A 28 15.62 -15.45 -1.15
C MET A 28 15.97 -16.39 0.02
N SER A 29 16.55 -15.88 1.11
CA SER A 29 16.94 -16.68 2.28
C SER A 29 15.73 -17.34 2.97
N ALA A 30 15.95 -18.49 3.60
CA ALA A 30 14.89 -19.17 4.36
C ALA A 30 14.35 -18.30 5.50
N VAL A 31 15.24 -17.50 6.13
CA VAL A 31 14.88 -16.55 7.20
C VAL A 31 13.93 -15.47 6.68
N PHE A 32 14.26 -14.80 5.56
CA PHE A 32 13.38 -13.76 5.00
C PHE A 32 12.04 -14.32 4.53
N GLN A 33 12.05 -15.52 3.94
CA GLN A 33 10.82 -16.18 3.54
C GLN A 33 9.90 -16.44 4.75
N GLN A 34 10.47 -16.81 5.91
CA GLN A 34 9.68 -16.98 7.14
C GLN A 34 9.11 -15.65 7.62
N VAL A 35 9.92 -14.58 7.66
CA VAL A 35 9.45 -13.22 7.99
C VAL A 35 8.25 -12.81 7.14
N MET A 36 8.31 -13.05 5.82
CA MET A 36 7.20 -12.69 4.92
C MET A 36 5.95 -13.55 5.13
N ARG A 37 6.11 -14.83 5.50
CA ARG A 37 4.97 -15.70 5.88
C ARG A 37 4.31 -15.23 7.17
N ASP A 38 5.11 -14.91 8.18
CA ASP A 38 4.62 -14.42 9.48
C ASP A 38 3.87 -13.10 9.33
N ILE A 39 4.40 -12.16 8.53
CA ILE A 39 3.70 -10.91 8.20
C ILE A 39 2.38 -11.19 7.48
N SER A 40 2.37 -12.14 6.53
CA SER A 40 1.16 -12.50 5.77
C SER A 40 0.07 -13.10 6.67
N GLU A 41 0.43 -13.99 7.58
CA GLU A 41 -0.48 -14.56 8.58
C GLU A 41 -1.02 -13.48 9.52
N MET A 42 -0.12 -12.72 10.17
CA MET A 42 -0.50 -11.66 11.10
C MET A 42 -1.44 -10.62 10.46
N LEU A 43 -1.16 -10.15 9.24
CA LEU A 43 -2.01 -9.15 8.59
C LEU A 43 -3.37 -9.72 8.18
N ARG A 44 -3.44 -10.98 7.73
CA ARG A 44 -4.72 -11.63 7.44
C ARG A 44 -5.58 -11.76 8.69
N ASP A 45 -4.98 -12.10 9.82
CA ASP A 45 -5.69 -12.22 11.11
C ASP A 45 -6.19 -10.85 11.60
N VAL A 46 -5.32 -9.84 11.62
CA VAL A 46 -5.69 -8.48 12.09
C VAL A 46 -6.82 -7.87 11.27
N TYR A 47 -6.82 -8.08 9.95
CA TYR A 47 -7.82 -7.49 9.05
C TYR A 47 -8.97 -8.44 8.68
N ALA A 48 -9.00 -9.66 9.24
CA ALA A 48 -9.93 -10.72 8.83
C ALA A 48 -10.00 -10.89 7.29
N ALA A 49 -8.84 -10.89 6.64
CA ALA A 49 -8.71 -10.90 5.19
C ALA A 49 -8.31 -12.28 4.64
N GLU A 50 -8.80 -12.64 3.46
CA GLU A 50 -8.42 -13.88 2.77
C GLU A 50 -6.97 -13.86 2.27
N ALA A 51 -6.52 -12.70 1.77
CA ALA A 51 -5.20 -12.51 1.20
C ALA A 51 -4.65 -11.11 1.50
N VAL A 52 -3.32 -10.99 1.50
CA VAL A 52 -2.60 -9.72 1.69
C VAL A 52 -1.45 -9.59 0.70
N ALA A 53 -1.10 -8.36 0.36
CA ALA A 53 0.05 -8.03 -0.48
C ALA A 53 0.86 -6.90 0.16
N ILE A 54 2.19 -7.03 0.14
CA ILE A 54 3.12 -6.00 0.59
C ILE A 54 3.66 -5.27 -0.64
N VAL A 55 3.43 -3.95 -0.70
CA VAL A 55 3.88 -3.09 -1.80
C VAL A 55 5.01 -2.20 -1.29
N PRO A 56 6.26 -2.37 -1.79
CA PRO A 56 7.37 -1.50 -1.39
C PRO A 56 7.08 -0.04 -1.71
N GLY A 57 7.31 0.85 -0.73
CA GLY A 57 6.99 2.28 -0.83
C GLY A 57 6.26 2.76 0.42
N GLY A 58 4.97 3.06 0.29
CA GLY A 58 4.12 3.47 1.43
C GLY A 58 2.65 3.50 1.06
N GLY A 59 1.81 4.11 1.91
CA GLY A 59 0.35 4.12 1.73
C GLY A 59 -0.11 4.62 0.35
N THR A 60 0.51 5.69 -0.18
CA THR A 60 0.19 6.19 -1.54
C THR A 60 0.48 5.17 -2.64
N TYR A 61 1.53 4.37 -2.51
CA TYR A 61 1.88 3.33 -3.50
C TYR A 61 0.87 2.19 -3.46
N ALA A 62 0.39 1.82 -2.26
CA ALA A 62 -0.69 0.86 -2.10
C ALA A 62 -2.02 1.37 -2.67
N MET A 63 -2.33 2.66 -2.50
CA MET A 63 -3.51 3.27 -3.15
C MET A 63 -3.41 3.17 -4.67
N GLU A 64 -2.25 3.53 -5.23
CA GLU A 64 -2.05 3.51 -6.68
C GLU A 64 -2.01 2.09 -7.27
N SER A 65 -1.46 1.10 -6.56
CA SER A 65 -1.49 -0.30 -7.02
C SER A 65 -2.92 -0.81 -7.15
N VAL A 66 -3.78 -0.53 -6.16
CA VAL A 66 -5.22 -0.85 -6.20
C VAL A 66 -5.91 -0.14 -7.35
N ALA A 67 -5.68 1.17 -7.53
CA ALA A 67 -6.28 1.93 -8.62
C ALA A 67 -5.87 1.38 -10.00
N ARG A 68 -4.58 1.06 -10.20
CA ARG A 68 -4.09 0.51 -11.47
C ARG A 68 -4.62 -0.90 -11.76
N GLN A 69 -4.87 -1.69 -10.71
CA GLN A 69 -5.38 -3.05 -10.86
C GLN A 69 -6.87 -3.08 -11.17
N PHE A 70 -7.68 -2.23 -10.51
CA PHE A 70 -9.14 -2.37 -10.53
C PHE A 70 -9.90 -1.21 -11.18
N ALA A 71 -9.35 0.00 -11.19
CA ALA A 71 -10.07 1.17 -11.72
C ALA A 71 -9.90 1.36 -13.23
N ARG A 72 -9.07 0.53 -13.90
CA ARG A 72 -8.77 0.70 -15.32
C ARG A 72 -10.00 0.52 -16.19
N GLY A 73 -10.42 1.60 -16.87
CA GLY A 73 -11.62 1.62 -17.71
C GLY A 73 -12.94 1.44 -16.96
N ALA A 74 -12.91 1.35 -15.63
CA ALA A 74 -14.09 1.19 -14.80
C ALA A 74 -14.67 2.56 -14.41
N ASP A 75 -15.94 2.59 -14.03
CA ASP A 75 -16.59 3.75 -13.41
C ASP A 75 -16.35 3.71 -11.90
N VAL A 76 -15.85 4.81 -11.33
CA VAL A 76 -15.41 4.88 -9.93
C VAL A 76 -16.10 6.02 -9.19
N LEU A 77 -16.54 5.74 -7.95
CA LEU A 77 -17.02 6.74 -7.00
C LEU A 77 -15.94 7.04 -5.95
N VAL A 78 -15.56 8.31 -5.80
CA VAL A 78 -14.63 8.77 -4.76
C VAL A 78 -15.36 9.57 -3.69
N VAL A 79 -15.40 9.05 -2.46
CA VAL A 79 -15.91 9.76 -1.28
C VAL A 79 -14.79 10.62 -0.69
N ARG A 80 -14.92 11.95 -0.83
CA ARG A 80 -13.84 12.91 -0.58
C ARG A 80 -14.11 13.79 0.64
N ASN A 81 -13.57 13.38 1.78
CA ASN A 81 -13.72 14.05 3.08
C ASN A 81 -12.49 14.87 3.53
N GLY A 82 -11.40 14.84 2.75
CA GLY A 82 -10.17 15.55 3.05
C GLY A 82 -9.04 15.21 2.09
N TRP A 83 -7.82 15.60 2.46
CA TRP A 83 -6.66 15.52 1.57
C TRP A 83 -6.24 14.10 1.20
N PHE A 84 -6.34 13.14 2.13
CA PHE A 84 -6.04 11.73 1.83
C PHE A 84 -7.06 11.11 0.89
N SER A 85 -8.36 11.39 1.09
CA SER A 85 -9.39 10.92 0.15
C SER A 85 -9.33 11.63 -1.22
N TYR A 86 -8.82 12.87 -1.26
CA TYR A 86 -8.56 13.57 -2.53
C TYR A 86 -7.48 12.86 -3.35
N ARG A 87 -6.52 12.21 -2.69
CA ARG A 87 -5.42 11.49 -3.35
C ARG A 87 -5.90 10.40 -4.30
N TRP A 88 -7.06 9.77 -4.05
CA TRP A 88 -7.68 8.85 -4.99
C TRP A 88 -8.00 9.52 -6.34
N SER A 89 -8.66 10.69 -6.32
CA SER A 89 -8.93 11.45 -7.55
C SER A 89 -7.62 11.82 -8.24
N GLN A 90 -6.61 12.28 -7.50
CA GLN A 90 -5.31 12.64 -8.08
C GLN A 90 -4.65 11.46 -8.81
N ILE A 91 -4.64 10.27 -8.20
CA ILE A 91 -4.06 9.06 -8.82
C ILE A 91 -4.81 8.70 -10.10
N LEU A 92 -6.14 8.69 -10.06
CA LEU A 92 -6.99 8.31 -11.19
C LEU A 92 -6.84 9.28 -12.36
N GLU A 93 -6.86 10.59 -12.09
CA GLU A 93 -6.73 11.66 -13.08
C GLU A 93 -5.32 11.67 -13.69
N THR A 94 -4.27 11.60 -12.85
CA THR A 94 -2.87 11.63 -13.32
C THR A 94 -2.53 10.41 -14.17
N GLY A 95 -3.05 9.23 -13.80
CA GLY A 95 -2.79 7.99 -14.51
C GLY A 95 -3.70 7.75 -15.72
N GLY A 96 -4.72 8.59 -15.95
CA GLY A 96 -5.73 8.34 -16.99
C GLY A 96 -6.40 6.97 -16.85
N LEU A 97 -6.66 6.54 -15.61
CA LEU A 97 -6.96 5.13 -15.33
C LEU A 97 -8.42 4.78 -15.61
N THR A 98 -9.37 5.63 -15.23
CA THR A 98 -10.81 5.32 -15.15
C THR A 98 -11.58 5.82 -16.37
N GLY A 99 -12.69 5.14 -16.71
CA GLY A 99 -13.63 5.61 -17.73
C GLY A 99 -14.40 6.84 -17.26
N GLN A 100 -14.86 6.83 -16.01
CA GLN A 100 -15.53 7.96 -15.36
C GLN A 100 -15.27 7.98 -13.84
N ALA A 101 -14.86 9.13 -13.31
CA ALA A 101 -14.75 9.36 -11.86
C ALA A 101 -15.86 10.30 -11.35
N THR A 102 -16.74 9.79 -10.50
CA THR A 102 -17.72 10.60 -9.77
C THR A 102 -17.17 10.95 -8.39
N VAL A 103 -17.11 12.23 -8.01
CA VAL A 103 -16.54 12.67 -6.73
C VAL A 103 -17.60 13.27 -5.81
N MET A 104 -17.84 12.61 -4.67
CA MET A 104 -18.77 13.06 -3.63
C MET A 104 -18.01 13.75 -2.50
N LYS A 105 -18.13 15.08 -2.41
CA LYS A 105 -17.34 15.89 -1.47
C LYS A 105 -18.07 16.06 -0.14
N ALA A 106 -17.32 16.07 0.96
CA ALA A 106 -17.80 16.59 2.23
C ALA A 106 -18.27 18.05 2.08
N ARG A 107 -19.24 18.44 2.92
CA ARG A 107 -19.90 19.75 2.90
C ARG A 107 -20.03 20.30 4.32
N GLN A 108 -20.01 21.62 4.46
CA GLN A 108 -20.23 22.27 5.76
C GLN A 108 -21.63 21.95 6.29
N THR A 109 -21.77 21.75 7.60
CA THR A 109 -23.06 21.41 8.23
C THR A 109 -23.99 22.61 8.39
N GLY A 110 -23.49 23.82 8.15
CA GLY A 110 -24.24 25.07 8.31
C GLY A 110 -23.47 26.27 7.79
N ASN A 111 -24.12 27.44 7.79
CA ASN A 111 -23.63 28.66 7.12
C ASN A 111 -22.66 29.52 7.96
N ALA A 112 -22.41 29.16 9.23
CA ALA A 112 -21.51 29.91 10.12
C ALA A 112 -20.02 29.67 9.77
N ARG A 113 -19.13 30.61 10.13
CA ARG A 113 -17.67 30.44 10.00
C ARG A 113 -17.00 30.51 11.40
N PRO A 114 -16.25 29.48 11.83
CA PRO A 114 -16.10 28.16 11.20
C PRO A 114 -17.32 27.25 11.45
N SER A 115 -17.61 26.37 10.48
CA SER A 115 -18.63 25.31 10.58
C SER A 115 -17.97 23.98 10.23
N PRO A 116 -18.25 22.89 10.99
CA PRO A 116 -17.63 21.60 10.73
C PRO A 116 -18.09 21.03 9.38
N PHE A 117 -17.28 20.14 8.82
CA PHE A 117 -17.63 19.40 7.61
C PHE A 117 -18.23 18.05 7.97
N ALA A 118 -19.27 17.65 7.24
CA ALA A 118 -19.83 16.31 7.26
C ALA A 118 -19.61 15.61 5.90
N PRO A 119 -19.51 14.28 5.87
CA PRO A 119 -19.46 13.52 4.62
C PRO A 119 -20.65 13.80 3.69
N ALA A 120 -20.50 13.44 2.42
CA ALA A 120 -21.62 13.46 1.48
C ALA A 120 -22.73 12.48 1.92
N PRO A 121 -24.02 12.81 1.75
CA PRO A 121 -25.13 11.92 2.07
C PRO A 121 -25.26 10.85 0.98
N ILE A 122 -24.64 9.69 1.19
CA ILE A 122 -24.66 8.55 0.26
C ILE A 122 -25.50 7.40 0.81
#